data_AF-A0AA40ABA8-F1
#
_entry.id   AF-A0AA40ABA8-F1
#
_cell.length_a   1.000
_cell.length_b   1.000
_cell.length_c   1.000
_cell.angle_alpha   90.00
_cell.angle_beta   90.00
_cell.angle_gamma   90.00
#
_symmetry.space_group_name_H-M   'P 1'
#
loop_
_entity.id
_entity.type
_entity.pdbx_description
1 polymer ?
#
loop_
_entity_poly.entity_id
_entity_poly.type
_entity_poly.pdbx_seq_one_letter_code
_entity_poly.pdbx_strand_id
1 'polypeptide(L)'
;MSSYDIASIEACMDYMVSELGRLYVPQEASLFGLLSQCLAKFNDTFAIDDRQGVLSGPSGLERILNSIFDTDSRAFVTDKSLRILAGLDDHDKACLLVQAVAGMALVFRRLASASADLTPRLFSRELQLFAESEQRRSMLEQVGGTSLFSSCYTRSVMVDFLAAVVEERETAHNEVPSANFVTEDFLSDNVASERPCKNMGLPWGFTIMAIN
;
A
#
# COMPACT_ATOMS: atom_id res chain seq x y z
N MET A 1 -5.95 14.93 2.78
CA MET A 1 -6.59 13.62 2.95
C MET A 1 -8.06 13.77 3.27
N SER A 2 -8.91 12.83 2.84
CA SER A 2 -10.25 12.74 3.40
C SER A 2 -10.14 12.10 4.80
N SER A 3 -10.82 12.66 5.81
CA SER A 3 -10.81 12.08 7.17
C SER A 3 -11.31 10.62 7.19
N TYR A 4 -12.10 10.23 6.19
CA TYR A 4 -12.63 8.88 6.03
C TYR A 4 -11.58 7.85 5.60
N ASP A 5 -10.57 8.27 4.83
CA ASP A 5 -9.50 7.39 4.34
C ASP A 5 -8.66 6.89 5.54
N ILE A 6 -8.17 7.81 6.37
CA ILE A 6 -7.33 7.51 7.55
C ILE A 6 -8.10 6.64 8.55
N ALA A 7 -9.33 7.02 8.89
CA ALA A 7 -10.14 6.29 9.87
C ALA A 7 -10.41 4.85 9.43
N SER A 8 -10.67 4.64 8.13
CA SER A 8 -10.88 3.30 7.58
C SER A 8 -9.61 2.46 7.58
N ILE A 9 -8.48 3.07 7.20
CA ILE A 9 -7.16 2.40 7.21
C ILE A 9 -6.79 2.01 8.63
N GLU A 10 -6.90 2.93 9.60
CA GLU A 10 -6.59 2.68 11.00
C GLU A 10 -7.42 1.52 11.57
N ALA A 11 -8.73 1.51 11.29
CA ALA A 11 -9.62 0.43 11.71
C ALA A 11 -9.27 -0.93 11.09
N CYS A 12 -8.73 -0.95 9.87
CA CYS A 12 -8.29 -2.20 9.22
C CYS A 12 -6.93 -2.68 9.76
N MET A 13 -6.08 -1.76 10.19
CA MET A 13 -4.78 -2.10 10.79
C MET A 13 -4.90 -2.75 12.17
N ASP A 14 -6.09 -2.74 12.80
CA ASP A 14 -6.39 -3.52 14.01
C ASP A 14 -6.32 -5.03 13.79
N TYR A 15 -6.49 -5.51 12.56
CA TYR A 15 -6.43 -6.93 12.22
C TYR A 15 -5.00 -7.49 12.11
N MET A 16 -3.99 -6.62 12.17
CA MET A 16 -2.58 -7.01 12.14
C MET A 16 -1.97 -6.99 13.54
N VAL A 17 -1.06 -7.93 13.78
CA VAL A 17 -0.29 -8.02 15.02
C VAL A 17 1.13 -7.55 14.75
N SER A 18 1.65 -6.75 15.68
CA SER A 18 3.04 -6.28 15.66
C SER A 18 3.80 -6.97 16.80
N GLU A 19 4.72 -7.86 16.46
CA GLU A 19 5.57 -8.56 17.42
C GLU A 19 7.04 -8.47 16.98
N LEU A 20 7.94 -8.12 17.92
CA LEU A 20 9.38 -8.01 17.67
C LEU A 20 9.76 -7.12 16.46
N GLY A 21 8.99 -6.06 16.20
CA GLY A 21 9.22 -5.15 15.07
C GLY A 21 8.79 -5.69 13.70
N ARG A 22 8.01 -6.76 13.68
CA ARG A 22 7.43 -7.35 12.47
C ARG A 22 5.92 -7.29 12.52
N LEU A 23 5.33 -6.93 11.39
CA LEU A 23 3.89 -6.97 11.18
C LEU A 23 3.52 -8.29 10.51
N TYR A 24 2.55 -9.00 11.07
CA TYR A 24 2.05 -10.24 10.50
C TYR A 24 0.54 -10.40 10.69
N VAL A 25 -0.03 -11.31 9.89
CA VAL A 25 -1.42 -11.70 9.96
C VAL A 25 -1.55 -12.95 10.84
N PRO A 26 -2.48 -12.99 11.82
CA PRO A 26 -2.68 -14.18 12.66
C PRO A 26 -2.96 -15.44 11.83
N GLN A 27 -2.28 -16.55 12.13
CA GLN A 27 -2.37 -17.79 11.34
C GLN A 27 -3.76 -18.43 11.34
N GLU A 28 -4.58 -18.13 12.35
CA GLU A 28 -5.95 -18.63 12.49
C GLU A 28 -6.96 -17.88 11.59
N ALA A 29 -6.56 -16.74 11.03
CA ALA A 29 -7.42 -15.89 10.21
C ALA A 29 -7.18 -16.11 8.70
N SER A 30 -8.25 -16.24 7.93
CA SER A 30 -8.16 -16.20 6.47
C SER A 30 -8.06 -14.76 5.98
N LEU A 31 -7.22 -14.49 4.98
CA LEU A 31 -7.12 -13.13 4.39
C LEU A 31 -8.49 -12.66 3.89
N PHE A 32 -9.23 -13.51 3.18
CA PHE A 32 -10.58 -13.16 2.71
C PHE A 32 -11.53 -12.81 3.87
N GLY A 33 -11.43 -13.53 4.99
CA GLY A 33 -12.23 -13.26 6.19
C GLY A 33 -11.90 -11.92 6.84
N LEU A 34 -10.61 -11.56 6.93
CA LEU A 34 -10.18 -10.24 7.41
C LEU A 34 -10.61 -9.14 6.45
N LEU A 35 -10.40 -9.32 5.15
CA LEU A 35 -10.78 -8.35 4.12
C LEU A 35 -12.29 -8.14 4.04
N SER A 36 -13.10 -9.15 4.35
CA SER A 36 -14.55 -9.02 4.50
C SER A 36 -14.92 -8.11 5.67
N GLN A 37 -14.19 -8.19 6.78
CA GLN A 37 -14.38 -7.30 7.93
C GLN A 37 -13.89 -5.88 7.61
N CYS A 38 -12.76 -5.74 6.91
CA CYS A 38 -12.30 -4.46 6.39
C CYS A 38 -13.36 -3.82 5.50
N LEU A 39 -13.97 -4.58 4.57
CA LEU A 39 -15.02 -4.08 3.69
C LEU A 39 -16.19 -3.48 4.47
N ALA A 40 -16.62 -4.16 5.54
CA ALA A 40 -17.68 -3.64 6.40
C ALA A 40 -17.27 -2.31 7.06
N LYS A 41 -16.03 -2.20 7.56
CA LYS A 41 -15.50 -0.96 8.14
C LYS A 41 -15.42 0.18 7.14
N PHE A 42 -14.98 -0.09 5.90
CA PHE A 42 -14.99 0.90 4.82
C PHE A 42 -16.42 1.34 4.50
N ASN A 43 -17.37 0.42 4.41
CA ASN A 43 -18.76 0.74 4.13
C ASN A 43 -19.38 1.61 5.25
N ASP A 44 -19.12 1.27 6.51
CA ASP A 44 -19.59 2.04 7.67
C ASP A 44 -18.98 3.45 7.71
N THR A 45 -17.68 3.58 7.39
CA THR A 45 -16.96 4.85 7.48
C THR A 45 -17.31 5.80 6.34
N PHE A 46 -17.43 5.29 5.12
CA PHE A 46 -17.80 6.11 3.95
C PHE A 46 -19.30 6.32 3.82
N ALA A 47 -20.13 5.58 4.57
CA ALA A 47 -21.59 5.68 4.58
C ALA A 47 -22.21 5.65 3.17
N ILE A 48 -21.69 4.78 2.29
CA ILE A 48 -22.17 4.64 0.92
C ILE A 48 -23.56 3.99 0.92
N ASP A 49 -24.52 4.58 0.20
CA ASP A 49 -25.89 4.06 0.11
C ASP A 49 -25.97 2.84 -0.82
N ASP A 50 -25.83 1.64 -0.24
CA ASP A 50 -25.85 0.34 -0.93
C ASP A 50 -27.25 -0.30 -0.98
N ARG A 51 -28.28 0.43 -1.42
CA ARG A 51 -29.67 -0.08 -1.48
C ARG A 51 -29.84 -1.34 -2.33
N GLN A 52 -28.94 -1.54 -3.29
CA GLN A 52 -28.99 -2.64 -4.24
C GLN A 52 -28.13 -3.84 -3.82
N GLY A 53 -27.46 -3.77 -2.66
CA GLY A 53 -26.66 -4.87 -2.12
C GLY A 53 -25.45 -5.24 -2.99
N VAL A 54 -24.82 -4.25 -3.63
CA VAL A 54 -23.68 -4.43 -4.52
C VAL A 54 -22.39 -4.68 -3.72
N LEU A 55 -22.17 -3.93 -2.65
CA LEU A 55 -21.01 -4.11 -1.75
C LEU A 55 -21.26 -5.24 -0.76
N SER A 56 -22.46 -5.26 -0.18
CA SER A 56 -22.89 -6.26 0.80
C SER A 56 -23.27 -7.61 0.16
N GLY A 57 -23.31 -7.68 -1.17
CA GLY A 57 -23.51 -8.92 -1.91
C GLY A 57 -22.33 -9.89 -1.84
N PRO A 58 -22.56 -11.18 -2.15
CA PRO A 58 -21.56 -12.24 -1.97
C PRO A 58 -20.31 -12.10 -2.85
N SER A 59 -20.38 -11.31 -3.91
CA SER A 59 -19.29 -11.07 -4.86
C SER A 59 -18.71 -9.65 -4.79
N GLY A 60 -19.21 -8.78 -3.91
CA GLY A 60 -18.76 -7.38 -3.81
C GLY A 60 -17.27 -7.30 -3.51
N LEU A 61 -16.83 -8.00 -2.46
CA LEU A 61 -15.41 -8.09 -2.10
C LEU A 61 -14.57 -8.72 -3.21
N GLU A 62 -14.99 -9.86 -3.75
CA GLU A 62 -14.23 -10.55 -4.82
C GLU A 62 -14.00 -9.63 -6.02
N ARG A 63 -15.00 -8.83 -6.40
CA ARG A 63 -14.89 -7.87 -7.50
C ARG A 63 -13.91 -6.73 -7.19
N ILE A 64 -13.93 -6.21 -5.95
CA ILE A 64 -12.96 -5.20 -5.51
C ILE A 64 -11.54 -5.78 -5.54
N LEU A 65 -11.33 -6.97 -4.96
CA LEU A 65 -10.02 -7.62 -4.96
C LEU A 65 -9.52 -7.92 -6.37
N ASN A 66 -10.40 -8.35 -7.28
CA ASN A 66 -10.04 -8.55 -8.69
C ASN A 66 -9.65 -7.25 -9.41
N SER A 67 -10.14 -6.10 -8.96
CA SER A 67 -9.73 -4.79 -9.50
C SER A 67 -8.40 -4.30 -8.92
N ILE A 68 -8.03 -4.75 -7.73
CA ILE A 68 -6.78 -4.39 -7.05
C ILE A 68 -5.63 -5.27 -7.56
N PHE A 69 -5.81 -6.58 -7.51
CA PHE A 69 -4.76 -7.56 -7.74
C PHE A 69 -4.70 -8.05 -9.18
N ASP A 70 -3.49 -8.29 -9.66
CA ASP A 70 -3.23 -8.98 -10.91
C ASP A 70 -3.50 -10.49 -10.77
N THR A 71 -3.70 -11.18 -11.89
CA THR A 71 -4.17 -12.58 -11.96
C THR A 71 -3.40 -13.53 -11.02
N ASP A 72 -2.09 -13.33 -10.91
CA ASP A 72 -1.20 -14.24 -10.17
C ASP A 72 -1.37 -14.16 -8.65
N SER A 73 -1.80 -13.00 -8.13
CA SER A 73 -1.99 -12.76 -6.70
C SER A 73 -3.43 -12.97 -6.23
N ARG A 74 -4.40 -12.99 -7.16
CA ARG A 74 -5.84 -13.15 -6.85
C ARG A 74 -6.15 -14.42 -6.09
N ALA A 75 -5.51 -15.54 -6.44
CA ALA A 75 -5.77 -16.83 -5.81
C ALA A 75 -5.54 -16.81 -4.29
N PHE A 76 -4.59 -16.00 -3.80
CA PHE A 76 -4.26 -15.91 -2.37
C PHE A 76 -5.24 -15.04 -1.58
N VAL A 77 -5.85 -14.04 -2.23
CA VAL A 77 -6.76 -13.10 -1.57
C VAL A 77 -8.23 -13.46 -1.74
N THR A 78 -8.59 -14.21 -2.79
CA THR A 78 -9.98 -14.68 -3.02
C THR A 78 -10.25 -16.07 -2.43
N ASP A 79 -9.22 -16.80 -1.99
CA ASP A 79 -9.44 -18.09 -1.32
C ASP A 79 -10.11 -17.88 0.04
N LYS A 80 -11.22 -18.58 0.23
CA LYS A 80 -11.99 -18.59 1.48
C LYS A 80 -11.40 -19.58 2.48
N SER A 81 -10.48 -20.45 2.02
CA SER A 81 -9.81 -21.46 2.82
C SER A 81 -8.41 -20.99 3.27
N LEU A 82 -7.89 -21.61 4.33
CA LEU A 82 -6.52 -21.38 4.80
C LEU A 82 -5.47 -22.15 3.97
N ARG A 83 -5.89 -22.98 3.02
CA ARG A 83 -5.01 -23.98 2.38
C ARG A 83 -4.01 -23.35 1.44
N ILE A 84 -4.42 -22.37 0.64
CA ILE A 84 -3.54 -21.67 -0.30
C ILE A 84 -2.58 -20.72 0.46
N LEU A 85 -3.03 -20.20 1.60
CA LEU A 85 -2.26 -19.32 2.49
C LEU A 85 -1.12 -20.03 3.25
N ALA A 86 -1.19 -21.35 3.41
CA ALA A 86 -0.16 -22.11 4.11
C ALA A 86 1.21 -22.08 3.39
N GLY A 87 1.22 -21.78 2.09
CA GLY A 87 2.44 -21.65 1.29
C GLY A 87 3.08 -20.27 1.30
N LEU A 88 2.39 -19.26 1.84
CA LEU A 88 2.92 -17.88 1.95
C LEU A 88 3.58 -17.67 3.31
N ASP A 89 4.68 -16.93 3.30
CA ASP A 89 5.28 -16.46 4.53
C ASP A 89 4.44 -15.33 5.16
N ASP A 90 4.76 -14.97 6.40
CA ASP A 90 4.00 -13.96 7.14
C ASP A 90 4.16 -12.56 6.53
N HIS A 91 5.28 -12.32 5.84
CA HIS A 91 5.57 -11.07 5.15
C HIS A 91 4.65 -10.88 3.94
N ASP A 92 4.54 -11.87 3.08
CA ASP A 92 3.69 -11.85 1.89
C ASP A 92 2.21 -11.70 2.28
N LYS A 93 1.76 -12.38 3.35
CA LYS A 93 0.39 -12.21 3.87
C LYS A 93 0.13 -10.79 4.35
N ALA A 94 1.08 -10.21 5.08
CA ALA A 94 0.99 -8.83 5.54
C ALA A 94 0.97 -7.86 4.36
N CYS A 95 1.83 -8.08 3.36
CA CYS A 95 1.89 -7.29 2.15
C CYS A 95 0.56 -7.32 1.38
N LEU A 96 0.00 -8.51 1.13
CA LEU A 96 -1.29 -8.68 0.46
C LEU A 96 -2.43 -7.99 1.23
N LEU A 97 -2.47 -8.11 2.56
CA LEU A 97 -3.49 -7.45 3.38
C LEU A 97 -3.39 -5.92 3.24
N VAL A 98 -2.19 -5.37 3.35
CA VAL A 98 -1.95 -3.93 3.27
C VAL A 98 -2.22 -3.38 1.87
N GLN A 99 -1.82 -4.09 0.82
CA GLN A 99 -2.17 -3.75 -0.58
C GLN A 99 -3.68 -3.72 -0.79
N ALA A 100 -4.39 -4.71 -0.23
CA ALA A 100 -5.83 -4.77 -0.33
C ALA A 100 -6.50 -3.60 0.42
N VAL A 101 -6.06 -3.27 1.64
CA VAL A 101 -6.58 -2.15 2.42
C VAL A 101 -6.36 -0.82 1.69
N ALA A 102 -5.15 -0.59 1.16
CA ALA A 102 -4.84 0.61 0.37
C ALA A 102 -5.71 0.69 -0.90
N GLY A 103 -5.82 -0.41 -1.63
CA GLY A 103 -6.67 -0.51 -2.81
C GLY A 103 -8.15 -0.26 -2.50
N MET A 104 -8.65 -0.79 -1.39
CA MET A 104 -10.02 -0.55 -0.94
C MET A 104 -10.24 0.92 -0.60
N ALA A 105 -9.31 1.58 0.10
CA ALA A 105 -9.40 3.02 0.37
C ALA A 105 -9.52 3.84 -0.92
N LEU A 106 -8.70 3.52 -1.92
CA LEU A 106 -8.74 4.18 -3.24
C LEU A 106 -10.07 3.95 -3.98
N VAL A 107 -10.57 2.72 -3.97
CA VAL A 107 -11.86 2.36 -4.58
C VAL A 107 -13.01 3.07 -3.88
N PHE A 108 -13.08 3.04 -2.55
CA PHE A 108 -14.14 3.68 -1.78
C PHE A 108 -14.13 5.19 -1.97
N ARG A 109 -12.95 5.82 -2.00
CA ARG A 109 -12.80 7.23 -2.32
C ARG A 109 -13.33 7.56 -3.71
N ARG A 110 -13.05 6.73 -4.72
CA ARG A 110 -13.61 6.89 -6.07
C ARG A 110 -15.12 6.77 -6.08
N LEU A 111 -15.67 5.74 -5.45
CA LEU A 111 -17.12 5.52 -5.35
C LEU A 111 -17.82 6.71 -4.69
N ALA A 112 -17.31 7.16 -3.54
CA ALA A 112 -17.85 8.31 -2.82
C ALA A 112 -17.77 9.62 -3.63
N SER A 113 -16.75 9.77 -4.48
CA SER A 113 -16.62 10.94 -5.37
C SER A 113 -17.52 10.89 -6.60
N ALA A 114 -17.89 9.69 -7.06
CA ALA A 114 -18.64 9.49 -8.30
C ALA A 114 -20.15 9.67 -8.10
N SER A 115 -20.71 9.18 -7.00
CA SER A 115 -22.12 9.36 -6.66
C SER A 115 -22.41 9.03 -5.20
N ALA A 116 -23.49 9.60 -4.67
CA ALA A 116 -24.05 9.21 -3.38
C ALA A 116 -24.77 7.86 -3.44
N ASP A 117 -25.33 7.50 -4.60
CA ASP A 117 -26.12 6.27 -4.79
C ASP A 117 -25.29 5.20 -5.51
N LEU A 118 -25.05 4.07 -4.84
CA LEU A 118 -24.31 2.98 -5.45
C LEU A 118 -25.20 2.12 -6.35
N THR A 119 -24.90 2.14 -7.65
CA THR A 119 -25.54 1.24 -8.63
C THR A 119 -24.55 0.20 -9.14
N PRO A 120 -25.01 -1.00 -9.56
CA PRO A 120 -24.15 -2.04 -10.12
C PRO A 120 -23.34 -1.57 -11.33
N ARG A 121 -23.91 -0.67 -12.14
CA ARG A 121 -23.25 -0.09 -13.32
C ARG A 121 -22.13 0.85 -12.92
N LEU A 122 -22.39 1.77 -11.97
CA LEU A 122 -21.39 2.69 -11.46
C LEU A 122 -20.25 1.92 -10.77
N PHE A 123 -20.58 0.95 -9.91
CA PHE A 123 -19.61 0.09 -9.27
C PHE A 123 -18.71 -0.63 -10.29
N SER A 124 -19.30 -1.28 -11.29
CA SER A 124 -18.53 -1.98 -12.33
C SER A 124 -17.60 -1.05 -13.10
N ARG A 125 -18.09 0.15 -13.45
CA ARG A 125 -17.32 1.18 -14.16
C ARG A 125 -16.15 1.67 -13.34
N GLU A 126 -16.37 2.04 -12.08
CA GLU A 126 -15.31 2.57 -11.22
C GLU A 126 -14.24 1.51 -10.91
N LEU A 127 -14.64 0.24 -10.71
CA LEU A 127 -13.68 -0.86 -10.55
C LEU A 127 -12.82 -1.07 -11.80
N GLN A 128 -13.42 -0.97 -13.00
CA GLN A 128 -12.65 -1.08 -14.24
C GLN A 128 -11.68 0.09 -14.41
N LEU A 129 -12.15 1.32 -14.21
CA LEU A 129 -11.29 2.51 -14.26
C LEU A 129 -10.18 2.47 -13.21
N PHE A 130 -10.40 1.83 -12.07
CA PHE A 130 -9.38 1.64 -11.06
C PHE A 130 -8.37 0.56 -11.47
N ALA A 131 -8.84 -0.58 -11.99
CA ALA A 131 -7.98 -1.67 -12.47
C ALA A 131 -6.97 -1.21 -13.54
N GLU A 132 -7.39 -0.28 -14.41
CA GLU A 132 -6.56 0.27 -15.50
C GLU A 132 -5.70 1.47 -15.07
N SER A 133 -5.93 2.04 -13.88
CA SER A 133 -5.28 3.28 -13.43
C SER A 133 -3.79 3.13 -13.12
N GLU A 134 -3.05 4.21 -13.33
CA GLU A 134 -1.66 4.37 -12.84
C GLU A 134 -1.63 4.33 -11.31
N GLN A 135 -2.63 4.92 -10.66
CA GLN A 135 -2.75 4.96 -9.21
C GLN A 135 -2.74 3.56 -8.58
N ARG A 136 -3.41 2.57 -9.20
CA ARG A 136 -3.34 1.18 -8.74
C ARG A 136 -1.91 0.62 -8.82
N ARG A 137 -1.23 0.83 -9.95
CA ARG A 137 0.12 0.31 -10.20
C ARG A 137 1.14 0.92 -9.24
N SER A 138 1.11 2.25 -9.08
CA SER A 138 1.95 2.98 -8.14
C SER A 138 1.75 2.49 -6.70
N MET A 139 0.50 2.32 -6.28
CA MET A 139 0.17 1.83 -4.94
C MET A 139 0.72 0.40 -4.71
N LEU A 140 0.53 -0.51 -5.66
CA LEU A 140 1.04 -1.88 -5.53
C LEU A 140 2.57 -1.91 -5.48
N GLU A 141 3.25 -1.09 -6.28
CA GLU A 141 4.71 -1.00 -6.31
C GLU A 141 5.28 -0.45 -5.00
N GLN A 142 4.71 0.63 -4.47
CA GLN A 142 5.17 1.24 -3.21
C GLN A 142 4.96 0.32 -2.02
N VAL A 143 3.78 -0.31 -1.93
CA VAL A 143 3.52 -1.26 -0.85
C VAL A 143 4.37 -2.52 -1.04
N GLY A 144 4.52 -3.03 -2.26
CA GLY A 144 5.33 -4.22 -2.53
C GLY A 144 6.84 -4.01 -2.32
N GLY A 145 7.34 -2.79 -2.50
CA GLY A 145 8.75 -2.43 -2.36
C GLY A 145 9.15 -1.94 -0.97
N THR A 146 8.21 -1.79 -0.03
CA THR A 146 8.51 -1.22 1.28
C THR A 146 9.21 -2.20 2.21
N SER A 147 10.24 -1.73 2.92
CA SER A 147 10.90 -2.51 3.97
C SER A 147 10.13 -2.46 5.31
N LEU A 148 9.07 -1.65 5.42
CA LEU A 148 8.36 -1.40 6.67
C LEU A 148 7.83 -2.68 7.32
N PHE A 149 7.37 -3.67 6.55
CA PHE A 149 6.91 -4.95 7.11
C PHE A 149 7.96 -5.66 7.98
N SER A 150 9.24 -5.44 7.70
CA SER A 150 10.37 -6.04 8.41
C SER A 150 10.89 -5.22 9.59
N SER A 151 10.50 -3.94 9.68
CA SER A 151 11.06 -2.97 10.63
C SER A 151 10.00 -2.02 11.23
N CYS A 152 8.74 -2.46 11.27
CA CYS A 152 7.63 -1.66 11.78
C CYS A 152 7.39 -1.99 13.25
N TYR A 153 7.75 -1.04 14.11
CA TYR A 153 7.60 -1.17 15.56
C TYR A 153 6.25 -0.66 16.07
N THR A 154 5.55 0.14 15.27
CA THR A 154 4.31 0.82 15.68
C THR A 154 3.31 0.88 14.54
N ARG A 155 2.05 0.57 14.84
CA ARG A 155 0.94 0.63 13.88
C ARG A 155 0.81 1.99 13.20
N SER A 156 1.03 3.08 13.93
CA SER A 156 0.91 4.45 13.41
C SER A 156 1.79 4.68 12.18
N VAL A 157 3.02 4.14 12.17
CA VAL A 157 3.94 4.25 11.01
C VAL A 157 3.36 3.60 9.77
N MET A 158 2.69 2.45 9.91
CA MET A 158 2.02 1.79 8.79
C MET A 158 0.79 2.58 8.31
N VAL A 159 0.01 3.15 9.24
CA VAL A 159 -1.13 4.01 8.90
C VAL A 159 -0.67 5.26 8.16
N ASP A 160 0.37 5.93 8.65
CA ASP A 160 0.95 7.13 8.03
C ASP A 160 1.52 6.83 6.64
N PHE A 161 2.20 5.68 6.49
CA PHE A 161 2.67 5.20 5.19
C PHE A 161 1.51 4.98 4.22
N LEU A 162 0.48 4.23 4.62
CA LEU A 162 -0.68 3.96 3.77
C LEU A 162 -1.44 5.23 3.41
N ALA A 163 -1.57 6.15 4.37
CA ALA A 163 -2.12 7.47 4.15
C ALA A 163 -1.37 8.20 3.02
N ALA A 164 -0.04 8.24 3.08
CA ALA A 164 0.78 8.87 2.04
C ALA A 164 0.60 8.20 0.67
N VAL A 165 0.63 6.86 0.61
CA VAL A 165 0.42 6.07 -0.62
C VAL A 165 -0.96 6.36 -1.23
N VAL A 166 -2.00 6.47 -0.40
CA VAL A 166 -3.37 6.77 -0.85
C VAL A 166 -3.50 8.24 -1.28
N GLU A 167 -2.76 9.15 -0.66
CA GLU A 167 -2.78 10.58 -0.99
C GLU A 167 -2.09 10.95 -2.28
N GLU A 168 -1.11 10.17 -2.72
CA GLU A 168 -0.36 10.45 -3.94
C GLU A 168 -1.32 10.57 -5.12
N ARG A 169 -1.65 11.83 -5.43
CA ARG A 169 -2.40 12.21 -6.62
C ARG A 169 -1.45 12.01 -7.80
N GLU A 170 -2.05 11.79 -8.96
CA GLU A 170 -1.39 11.77 -10.27
C GLU A 170 -0.76 13.14 -10.62
N THR A 171 0.09 13.69 -9.76
CA THR A 171 1.01 14.75 -10.11
C THR A 171 2.16 14.12 -10.86
N ALA A 172 2.02 14.09 -12.18
CA ALA A 172 3.14 13.97 -13.10
C ALA A 172 4.31 14.85 -12.61
N HIS A 173 5.49 14.24 -12.52
CA HIS A 173 6.79 14.88 -12.30
C HIS A 173 6.86 15.87 -11.12
N ASN A 174 7.24 15.37 -9.94
CA ASN A 174 8.40 15.91 -9.23
C ASN A 174 8.74 15.04 -8.01
N GLU A 175 10.00 14.63 -7.95
CA GLU A 175 10.76 14.27 -6.75
C GLU A 175 10.10 13.27 -5.79
N VAL A 176 10.48 12.00 -5.99
CA VAL A 176 10.46 10.96 -4.96
C VAL A 176 11.00 11.53 -3.64
N PRO A 177 10.21 11.66 -2.56
CA PRO A 177 10.79 11.67 -1.24
C PRO A 177 11.06 10.20 -0.92
N SER A 178 12.30 9.77 -1.14
CA SER A 178 12.77 8.53 -0.52
C SER A 178 12.43 8.65 0.96
N ALA A 179 11.64 7.69 1.47
CA ALA A 179 11.31 7.57 2.88
C ALA A 179 12.58 7.25 3.69
N ASN A 180 13.47 8.23 3.79
CA ASN A 180 14.51 8.31 4.79
C ASN A 180 13.84 8.91 6.02
N PHE A 181 13.25 8.04 6.82
CA PHE A 181 12.88 8.35 8.20
C PHE A 181 14.19 8.54 8.98
N VAL A 182 14.83 9.70 8.82
CA VAL A 182 15.95 10.14 9.64
C VAL A 182 15.35 10.84 10.83
N THR A 183 15.17 10.09 11.91
CA THR A 183 14.99 10.67 13.23
C THR A 183 16.27 11.42 13.61
N GLU A 184 16.08 12.65 14.04
CA GLU A 184 17.08 13.65 14.37
C GLU A 184 18.03 13.18 15.48
N ASP A 185 19.34 13.38 15.28
CA ASP A 185 20.27 13.56 16.39
C ASP A 185 21.31 14.64 16.00
N PHE A 186 21.14 15.79 16.64
CA PHE A 186 22.11 16.83 17.01
C PHE A 186 23.08 17.44 15.97
N LEU A 187 22.71 18.66 15.55
CA LEU A 187 23.50 19.90 15.62
C LEU A 187 25.04 19.81 15.42
N SER A 188 25.51 20.26 14.25
CA SER A 188 26.62 21.22 14.19
C SER A 188 26.62 22.01 12.89
N ASP A 189 26.32 23.29 13.06
CA ASP A 189 26.78 24.46 12.32
C ASP A 189 26.98 24.38 10.80
N ASN A 190 26.06 25.10 10.15
CA ASN A 190 26.31 25.94 8.97
C ASN A 190 27.76 26.44 8.90
N VAL A 191 28.39 26.31 7.72
CA VAL A 191 28.99 27.42 6.95
C VAL A 191 29.54 26.88 5.62
N ALA A 192 29.23 27.64 4.55
CA ALA A 192 29.93 27.72 3.26
C ALA A 192 29.80 26.52 2.30
N SER A 193 29.78 26.68 0.99
CA SER A 193 29.67 27.80 0.06
C SER A 193 29.62 27.15 -1.33
N GLU A 194 28.92 27.79 -2.26
CA GLU A 194 28.94 27.52 -3.68
C GLU A 194 30.37 27.24 -4.23
N ARG A 195 30.58 26.12 -4.93
CA ARG A 195 31.12 26.05 -6.32
C ARG A 195 31.54 24.65 -6.78
N PRO A 196 31.60 24.42 -8.11
CA PRO A 196 31.75 23.10 -8.73
C PRO A 196 33.21 22.72 -9.07
N CYS A 197 33.42 21.41 -9.20
CA CYS A 197 34.49 20.70 -9.92
C CYS A 197 35.95 21.05 -9.63
N LYS A 198 36.69 20.09 -9.03
CA LYS A 198 38.13 19.90 -9.30
C LYS A 198 38.61 18.49 -8.92
N ASN A 199 38.98 17.74 -9.97
CA ASN A 199 39.97 16.66 -10.04
C ASN A 199 40.57 16.19 -8.70
N MET A 200 40.20 14.99 -8.26
CA MET A 200 41.02 14.21 -7.33
C MET A 200 41.73 13.12 -8.13
N GLY A 201 43.03 13.34 -8.31
CA GLY A 201 43.94 12.49 -9.06
C GLY A 201 44.07 11.10 -8.44
N LEU A 202 44.22 10.12 -9.33
CA LEU A 202 44.54 8.74 -9.00
C LEU A 202 45.92 8.66 -8.30
N PRO A 203 46.05 7.90 -7.21
CA PRO A 203 47.33 7.70 -6.53
C PRO A 203 48.31 6.90 -7.38
N TRP A 204 49.55 7.37 -7.33
CA TRP A 204 50.71 6.95 -8.10
C TRP A 204 51.11 5.50 -7.81
N GLY A 205 51.42 4.70 -8.85
CA GLY A 205 52.30 3.52 -8.64
C GLY A 205 52.09 2.24 -9.44
N PHE A 206 51.42 2.22 -10.59
CA PHE A 206 51.49 1.03 -11.48
C PHE A 206 52.16 1.36 -12.80
N THR A 207 53.43 0.98 -12.92
CA THR A 207 54.16 0.91 -14.18
C THR A 207 53.73 -0.35 -14.93
N ILE A 208 53.09 -0.17 -16.08
CA ILE A 208 52.87 -1.22 -17.08
C ILE A 208 54.14 -1.30 -17.92
N MET A 209 54.90 -2.39 -17.83
CA MET A 209 55.93 -2.73 -18.80
C MET A 209 55.35 -3.70 -19.84
N ALA A 210 55.44 -3.31 -21.10
CA ALA A 210 55.35 -4.24 -22.22
C ALA A 210 56.43 -3.86 -23.26
N ILE A 211 56.78 -4.87 -24.06
CA ILE A 211 57.76 -4.93 -25.17
C ILE A 211 59.12 -5.45 -24.70
N ASN A 212 59.61 -6.60 -25.19
CA ASN A 212 59.49 -7.15 -26.55
C ASN A 212 58.81 -8.52 -26.61
#